data_AF-A0A1G0ZX69-F1
#
_entry.id   AF-A0A1G0ZX69-F1
#
_cell.length_a   1.000
_cell.length_b   1.000
_cell.length_c   1.000
_cell.angle_alpha   90.00
_cell.angle_beta   90.00
_cell.angle_gamma   90.00
#
_symmetry.space_group_name_H-M   'P 1'
#
loop_
_entity.id
_entity.type
_entity.pdbx_description
1 polymer ?
#
loop_
_entity_poly.entity_id
_entity_poly.type
_entity_poly.pdbx_seq_one_letter_code
_entity_poly.pdbx_strand_id
1 'polypeptide(L)'
;MKSAYELAMERLGGSRSYTNGQKQQMAEIDRKYEARLAEARLRAEDHFRKLGPVTAETADQEKTIRENLARDVTKLEQKREAEKEAVRAGRT
;
A
#
# COMPACT_ATOMS: atom_id res chain seq x y z
N MET A 1 38.88 -0.62 -12.16
CA MET A 1 38.07 0.59 -11.82
C MET A 1 36.62 0.21 -11.97
N LYS A 2 35.83 0.26 -10.90
CA LYS A 2 34.38 0.02 -11.00
C LYS A 2 33.73 1.20 -11.75
N SER A 3 32.71 0.91 -12.54
CA SER A 3 31.92 1.92 -13.27
C SER A 3 31.13 2.80 -12.30
N ALA A 4 30.91 4.07 -12.65
CA ALA A 4 30.04 4.98 -11.88
C ALA A 4 28.62 4.42 -11.70
N TYR A 5 28.16 3.60 -12.66
CA TYR A 5 26.88 2.88 -12.58
C TYR A 5 26.90 1.77 -11.52
N GLU A 6 27.98 1.00 -11.44
CA GLU A 6 28.15 -0.05 -10.43
C GLU A 6 28.27 0.55 -9.02
N LEU A 7 28.94 1.69 -8.90
CA LEU A 7 29.05 2.43 -7.64
C LEU A 7 27.70 3.02 -7.19
N ALA A 8 26.88 3.50 -8.14
CA ALA A 8 25.53 4.00 -7.88
C ALA A 8 24.58 2.85 -7.48
N MET A 9 24.70 1.69 -8.12
CA MET A 9 23.95 0.49 -7.76
C MET A 9 24.36 -0.06 -6.39
N GLU A 10 25.65 -0.06 -6.03
CA GLU A 10 26.12 -0.41 -4.68
C GLU A 10 25.54 0.55 -3.62
N ARG A 11 25.50 1.86 -3.90
CA ARG A 11 24.89 2.86 -2.99
C ARG A 11 23.37 2.73 -2.86
N LEU A 12 22.69 2.18 -3.86
CA LEU A 12 21.24 1.94 -3.87
C LEU A 12 20.85 0.54 -3.34
N GLY A 13 21.79 -0.23 -2.80
CA GLY A 13 21.51 -1.55 -2.20
C GLY A 13 21.66 -2.74 -3.15
N GLY A 14 22.36 -2.57 -4.27
CA GLY A 14 22.66 -3.58 -5.28
C GLY A 14 21.49 -3.88 -6.23
N SER A 15 21.78 -4.37 -7.43
CA SER A 15 20.75 -4.92 -8.33
C SER A 15 20.28 -6.27 -7.79
N ARG A 16 19.42 -6.28 -6.77
CA ARG A 16 18.76 -7.52 -6.32
C ARG A 16 17.90 -8.06 -7.46
N SER A 17 18.41 -9.12 -8.09
CA SER A 17 17.66 -9.88 -9.08
C SER A 17 16.78 -10.87 -8.36
N TYR A 18 15.47 -10.67 -8.45
CA TYR A 18 14.47 -11.59 -7.92
C TYR A 18 14.17 -12.71 -8.93
N THR A 19 13.91 -13.91 -8.43
CA THR A 19 13.44 -15.01 -9.28
C THR A 19 12.07 -14.69 -9.89
N ASN A 20 11.69 -15.36 -10.98
CA ASN A 20 10.36 -15.19 -11.55
C ASN A 20 9.24 -15.53 -10.54
N GLY A 21 9.48 -16.53 -9.68
CA GLY A 21 8.55 -16.89 -8.59
C GLY A 21 8.39 -15.76 -7.57
N GLN A 22 9.49 -15.15 -7.11
CA GLN A 22 9.41 -14.00 -6.18
C GLN A 22 8.70 -12.80 -6.81
N LYS A 23 8.96 -12.51 -8.09
CA LYS A 23 8.27 -11.44 -8.82
C LYS A 23 6.77 -11.71 -8.92
N GLN A 24 6.39 -12.95 -9.25
CA GLN A 24 4.99 -13.35 -9.32
C GLN A 24 4.29 -13.24 -7.97
N GLN A 25 4.91 -13.72 -6.89
CA GLN A 25 4.37 -13.59 -5.53
C GLN A 25 4.19 -12.12 -5.13
N MET A 26 5.16 -11.24 -5.41
CA MET A 26 5.00 -9.80 -5.15
C MET A 26 3.84 -9.20 -5.95
N ALA A 27 3.65 -9.61 -7.21
CA ALA A 27 2.51 -9.15 -8.03
C ALA A 27 1.15 -9.68 -7.53
N GLU A 28 1.12 -10.88 -6.95
CA GLU A 28 -0.08 -11.42 -6.27
C GLU A 28 -0.40 -10.64 -4.99
N ILE A 29 0.61 -10.31 -4.19
CA ILE A 29 0.47 -9.45 -3.02
C ILE A 29 -0.07 -8.07 -3.44
N ASP A 30 0.48 -7.48 -4.49
CA ASP A 30 0.02 -6.19 -5.01
C ASP A 30 -1.47 -6.24 -5.38
N ARG A 31 -1.89 -7.23 -6.19
CA ARG A 31 -3.31 -7.42 -6.58
C ARG A 31 -4.23 -7.62 -5.37
N LYS A 32 -3.80 -8.42 -4.39
CA LYS A 32 -4.54 -8.67 -3.13
C LYS A 32 -4.77 -7.36 -2.36
N TYR A 33 -3.76 -6.52 -2.23
CA TYR A 33 -3.87 -5.27 -1.48
C TYR A 33 -4.57 -4.17 -2.27
N GLU A 34 -4.45 -4.14 -3.59
CA GLU A 34 -5.25 -3.26 -4.46
C GLU A 34 -6.74 -3.51 -4.29
N ALA A 35 -7.17 -4.78 -4.30
CA ALA A 35 -8.57 -5.13 -4.06
C ALA A 35 -9.07 -4.64 -2.69
N ARG A 36 -8.26 -4.82 -1.64
CA ARG A 36 -8.59 -4.35 -0.28
C ARG A 36 -8.63 -2.83 -0.16
N LEU A 37 -7.73 -2.13 -0.84
CA LEU A 37 -7.73 -0.67 -0.90
C LEU A 37 -8.98 -0.16 -1.63
N ALA A 38 -9.38 -0.81 -2.72
CA ALA A 38 -10.61 -0.49 -3.43
C ALA A 38 -11.84 -0.71 -2.53
N GLU A 39 -11.91 -1.83 -1.82
CA GLU A 39 -12.97 -2.11 -0.85
C GLU A 39 -13.05 -1.03 0.25
N ALA A 40 -11.91 -0.65 0.84
CA ALA A 40 -11.86 0.40 1.87
C ALA A 40 -12.37 1.75 1.35
N ARG A 41 -12.01 2.12 0.12
CA ARG A 41 -12.47 3.33 -0.55
C ARG A 41 -13.98 3.29 -0.83
N LEU A 42 -14.48 2.19 -1.37
CA LEU A 42 -15.90 2.01 -1.65
C LEU A 42 -16.75 2.06 -0.38
N ARG A 43 -16.27 1.45 0.71
CA ARG A 43 -16.93 1.53 2.01
C ARG A 43 -16.98 2.96 2.55
N ALA A 44 -15.87 3.70 2.46
CA ALA A 44 -15.84 5.10 2.87
C ALA A 44 -16.77 5.97 2.00
N GLU A 45 -16.82 5.71 0.69
CA GLU A 45 -17.74 6.36 -0.23
C GLU A 45 -19.20 6.09 0.12
N ASP A 46 -19.56 4.85 0.47
CA ASP A 46 -20.89 4.51 0.97
C ASP A 46 -21.23 5.28 2.27
N HIS A 47 -20.27 5.42 3.19
CA HIS A 47 -20.45 6.25 4.39
C HIS A 47 -20.66 7.73 4.05
N PHE A 48 -19.90 8.30 3.11
CA PHE A 48 -20.11 9.67 2.66
C PHE A 48 -21.48 9.87 1.99
N ARG A 49 -21.92 8.91 1.17
CA ARG A 49 -23.26 8.97 0.55
C ARG A 49 -24.36 8.94 1.59
N LYS A 50 -24.23 8.11 2.63
CA LYS A 50 -25.17 8.03 3.76
C LYS A 50 -25.15 9.28 4.65
N LEU A 51 -23.99 9.90 4.81
CA LEU A 51 -23.84 11.16 5.55
C LEU A 51 -24.57 12.32 4.85
N GLY A 52 -24.56 12.32 3.51
CA GLY A 52 -25.15 13.38 2.71
C GLY A 52 -24.29 14.66 2.73
N PRO A 53 -24.88 15.85 2.48
CA PRO A 53 -24.17 17.11 2.49
C PRO A 53 -23.49 17.40 3.84
N VAL A 54 -22.26 17.90 3.80
CA VAL A 54 -21.53 18.32 5.00
C VAL A 54 -22.12 19.61 5.53
N THR A 55 -22.52 19.59 6.81
CA THR A 55 -23.05 20.71 7.58
C THR A 55 -22.24 20.87 8.87
N ALA A 56 -22.51 21.91 9.67
CA ALA A 56 -21.87 22.06 10.97
C ALA A 56 -22.11 20.86 11.90
N GLU A 57 -23.28 20.22 11.79
CA GLU A 57 -23.66 19.06 12.62
C GLU A 57 -22.99 17.76 12.17
N THR A 58 -22.67 17.63 10.87
CA THR A 58 -22.09 16.42 10.28
C THR A 58 -20.57 16.53 10.04
N ALA A 59 -19.95 17.68 10.33
CA ALA A 59 -18.53 17.93 10.10
C ALA A 59 -17.62 16.94 10.87
N ASP A 60 -17.92 16.66 12.14
CA ASP A 60 -17.13 15.72 12.94
C ASP A 60 -17.27 14.28 12.43
N GLN A 61 -18.45 13.91 11.94
CA GLN A 61 -18.70 12.59 11.34
C GLN A 61 -17.93 12.46 10.02
N GLU A 62 -17.95 13.49 9.17
CA GLU A 62 -17.16 13.53 7.94
C GLU A 62 -15.66 13.36 8.22
N LYS A 63 -15.13 14.15 9.17
CA LYS A 63 -13.73 14.05 9.62
C LYS A 63 -13.40 12.64 10.08
N THR A 64 -14.29 12.03 10.85
CA THR A 64 -14.12 10.64 11.32
C THR A 64 -14.05 9.64 10.17
N ILE A 65 -14.90 9.77 9.14
CA ILE A 65 -14.85 8.89 7.96
C ILE A 65 -13.51 9.04 7.22
N ARG A 66 -13.04 10.28 7.02
CA ARG A 66 -11.75 10.56 6.37
C ARG A 66 -10.57 9.99 7.16
N GLU A 67 -10.55 10.21 8.48
CA GLU A 67 -9.49 9.69 9.36
C GLU A 67 -9.46 8.17 9.37
N ASN A 68 -10.62 7.51 9.42
CA ASN A 68 -10.70 6.05 9.38
C ASN A 68 -10.20 5.51 8.04
N LEU A 69 -10.59 6.11 6.91
CA LEU A 69 -10.07 5.73 5.60
C LEU A 69 -8.54 5.89 5.54
N ALA A 70 -7.99 7.02 6.02
CA ALA A 70 -6.56 7.27 6.01
C ALA A 70 -5.77 6.25 6.85
N ARG A 71 -6.29 5.89 8.04
CA ARG A 71 -5.72 4.84 8.89
C ARG A 71 -5.73 3.49 8.20
N ASP A 72 -6.84 3.13 7.58
CA ASP A 72 -6.98 1.83 6.90
C ASP A 72 -6.06 1.74 5.68
N VAL A 73 -5.97 2.79 4.85
CA VAL A 73 -5.05 2.85 3.71
C VAL A 73 -3.60 2.69 4.18
N THR A 74 -3.19 3.48 5.19
CA THR A 74 -1.82 3.41 5.74
C THR A 74 -1.50 1.99 6.24
N LYS A 75 -2.42 1.38 6.98
CA LYS A 75 -2.25 0.02 7.52
C LYS A 75 -2.17 -1.04 6.41
N LEU A 76 -2.99 -0.90 5.36
CA LEU A 76 -2.96 -1.82 4.22
C LEU A 76 -1.65 -1.70 3.43
N GLU A 77 -1.17 -0.48 3.20
CA GLU A 77 0.10 -0.23 2.50
C GLU A 77 1.30 -0.75 3.30
N GLN A 78 1.33 -0.52 4.62
CA GLN A 78 2.36 -1.07 5.50
C GLN A 78 2.40 -2.60 5.45
N LYS A 79 1.22 -3.25 5.49
CA LYS A 79 1.15 -4.71 5.39
C LYS A 79 1.56 -5.22 4.00
N ARG A 80 1.17 -4.52 2.94
CA ARG A 80 1.58 -4.82 1.56
C ARG A 80 3.11 -4.81 1.43
N GLU A 81 3.76 -3.75 1.91
CA GLU A 81 5.23 -3.68 1.85
C GLU A 81 5.89 -4.70 2.78
N ALA A 82 5.37 -4.93 3.99
CA ALA A 82 5.91 -5.96 4.88
C ALA A 82 5.86 -7.37 4.26
N GLU A 83 4.74 -7.73 3.61
CA GLU A 83 4.62 -9.01 2.89
C GLU A 83 5.60 -9.08 1.71
N LYS A 84 5.76 -8.01 0.92
CA LYS A 84 6.75 -7.99 -0.16
C LYS A 84 8.18 -8.04 0.34
N GLU A 85 8.52 -7.37 1.43
CA GLU A 85 9.83 -7.46 2.07
C GLU A 85 10.14 -8.88 2.55
N ALA A 86 9.15 -9.62 3.03
CA ALA A 86 9.32 -11.05 3.36
C ALA A 86 9.69 -11.87 2.12
N VAL A 87 9.01 -11.64 0.98
CA VAL A 87 9.34 -12.28 -0.32
C VAL A 87 10.74 -11.91 -0.79
N ARG A 88 11.10 -10.62 -0.72
CA ARG A 88 12.44 -10.11 -1.10
C ARG A 88 13.53 -10.69 -0.22
N ALA A 89 13.25 -10.93 1.07
CA ALA A 89 14.17 -11.55 2.02
C ALA A 89 14.19 -13.09 1.94
N GLY A 90 13.35 -13.71 1.10
CA GLY A 90 13.24 -15.17 0.99
C GLY A 90 12.67 -15.84 2.25
N ARG A 91 11.90 -15.12 3.07
CA ARG A 91 11.26 -15.61 4.29
C ARG A 91 9.85 -16.16 4.04
N THR A 92 9.64 -16.74 2.85
CA THR A 92 8.34 -17.26 2.38
C THR A 92 8.26 -18.75 2.51
#